data_AF-A0A4Q2L2P8-F1
#
_entry.id   AF-A0A4Q2L2P8-F1
#
_cell.length_a   1.000
_cell.length_b   1.000
_cell.length_c   1.000
_cell.angle_alpha   90.00
_cell.angle_beta   90.00
_cell.angle_gamma   90.00
#
_symmetry.space_group_name_H-M   'P 1'
#
loop_
_entity.id
_entity.type
_entity.pdbx_description
1 polymer ?
#
loop_
_entity_poly.entity_id
_entity_poly.type
_entity_poly.pdbx_seq_one_letter_code
_entity_poly.pdbx_strand_id
1 'polypeptide(L)'
;MEIEMTKEVKEYLERKSADGILLEYMPPCSMCNGSTFHVVAHIVKIRDQNKIKDFVNRIQVNGVEILIPKEIEHMKKLKLEFKKALLSKNGSIKVTYYE
;
A
#
# COMPACT_ATOMS: atom_id res chain seq x y z
N MET A 1 -4.08 -11.42 -7.62
CA MET A 1 -3.63 -10.03 -7.68
C MET A 1 -2.16 -9.99 -8.06
N GLU A 2 -1.81 -9.23 -9.09
CA GLU A 2 -0.45 -8.88 -9.47
C GLU A 2 -0.12 -7.49 -8.92
N ILE A 3 1.07 -7.32 -8.34
CA ILE A 3 1.50 -6.05 -7.77
C ILE A 3 2.84 -5.65 -8.39
N GLU A 4 2.82 -4.58 -9.17
CA GLU A 4 4.01 -3.91 -9.66
C GLU A 4 4.49 -2.90 -8.60
N MET A 5 5.76 -2.97 -8.22
CA MET A 5 6.36 -2.04 -7.26
C MET A 5 7.61 -1.42 -7.85
N THR A 6 7.65 -0.09 -7.94
CA THR A 6 8.84 0.62 -8.42
C THR A 6 9.98 0.55 -7.41
N LYS A 7 11.22 0.71 -7.89
CA LYS A 7 12.42 0.65 -7.04
C LYS A 7 12.39 1.73 -5.94
N GLU A 8 11.86 2.90 -6.25
CA GLU A 8 11.79 4.04 -5.32
C GLU A 8 10.90 3.75 -4.10
N VAL A 9 9.87 2.91 -4.25
CA VAL A 9 9.03 2.47 -3.13
C VAL A 9 9.87 1.62 -2.17
N LYS A 10 10.64 0.67 -2.69
CA LYS A 10 11.52 -0.17 -1.87
C LYS A 10 12.57 0.67 -1.13
N GLU A 11 13.25 1.56 -1.84
CA GLU A 11 14.23 2.48 -1.23
C GLU A 11 13.58 3.37 -0.16
N TYR A 12 12.31 3.75 -0.35
CA TYR A 12 11.58 4.53 0.64
C TYR A 12 11.24 3.73 1.91
N LEU A 13 10.85 2.46 1.77
CA LEU A 13 10.59 1.57 2.91
C LEU A 13 11.87 1.30 3.71
N GLU A 14 12.99 1.04 3.04
CA GLU A 14 14.30 0.85 3.67
C GLU A 14 14.71 2.09 4.49
N ARG A 15 14.54 3.30 3.93
CA ARG A 15 14.79 4.56 4.65
C ARG A 15 13.92 4.75 5.89
N LYS A 16 12.70 4.19 5.91
CA LYS A 16 11.78 4.28 7.04
C LYS A 16 11.95 3.11 8.02
N SER A 17 12.82 2.15 7.71
CA SER A 17 12.99 0.88 8.43
C SER A 17 11.62 0.24 8.68
N ALA A 18 10.88 0.11 7.58
CA ALA A 18 9.55 -0.48 7.55
C ALA A 18 9.63 -1.96 7.21
N ASP A 19 8.69 -2.74 7.75
CA ASP A 19 8.64 -4.18 7.55
C ASP A 19 7.76 -4.55 6.34
N GLY A 20 6.81 -3.69 5.98
CA GLY A 20 5.93 -3.92 4.84
C GLY A 20 5.00 -2.76 4.51
N ILE A 21 4.06 -3.05 3.60
CA ILE A 21 2.98 -2.14 3.20
C ILE A 21 1.64 -2.78 3.55
N LEU A 22 0.76 -2.02 4.20
CA LEU A 22 -0.65 -2.35 4.34
C LEU A 22 -1.47 -1.58 3.32
N LEU A 23 -2.24 -2.30 2.49
CA LEU A 23 -3.26 -1.68 1.66
C LEU A 23 -4.55 -1.51 2.46
N GLU A 24 -5.18 -0.36 2.34
CA GLU A 24 -6.46 -0.05 2.98
C GLU A 24 -7.47 0.37 1.92
N TYR A 25 -8.65 -0.25 1.95
CA TYR A 25 -9.80 0.19 1.15
C TYR A 25 -10.47 1.36 1.85
N MET A 26 -10.49 2.52 1.21
CA MET A 26 -11.27 3.67 1.65
C MET A 26 -12.53 3.78 0.77
N PRO A 27 -13.73 3.57 1.36
CA PRO A 27 -14.97 3.79 0.63
C PRO A 27 -15.11 5.27 0.21
N PRO A 28 -15.94 5.58 -0.80
CA PRO A 28 -16.24 6.95 -1.16
C PRO A 28 -16.78 7.71 0.06
N CYS A 29 -16.12 8.78 0.48
CA CYS A 29 -16.60 9.65 1.56
C CYS A 29 -17.19 10.93 0.97
N SER A 30 -18.40 11.30 1.38
CA SER A 30 -19.09 12.53 0.93
C SER A 30 -18.34 13.83 1.26
N MET A 31 -17.37 13.81 2.19
CA MET A 31 -16.48 14.94 2.51
C MET A 31 -15.11 14.88 1.81
N CYS A 32 -14.85 13.82 1.05
CA CYS A 32 -13.67 13.66 0.21
C CYS A 32 -14.16 13.83 -1.23
N ASN A 33 -13.78 14.89 -1.93
CA ASN A 33 -14.27 15.23 -3.28
C ASN A 33 -14.04 14.11 -4.34
N GLY A 34 -14.79 13.01 -4.26
CA GLY A 34 -14.57 11.84 -5.09
C GLY A 34 -15.66 10.79 -4.88
N SER A 35 -16.49 10.61 -5.90
CA SER A 35 -17.46 9.52 -6.06
C SER A 35 -16.81 8.13 -6.23
N THR A 36 -15.49 8.03 -6.02
CA THR A 36 -14.65 6.87 -6.30
C THR A 36 -14.05 6.36 -5.00
N PHE A 37 -14.05 5.05 -4.80
CA PHE A 37 -13.27 4.42 -3.74
C PHE A 37 -11.77 4.62 -4.02
N HIS A 38 -10.95 4.58 -2.98
CA HIS A 38 -9.51 4.68 -3.11
C HIS A 38 -8.83 3.57 -2.31
N VAL A 39 -7.66 3.13 -2.79
CA VAL A 39 -6.77 2.24 -2.05
C VAL A 39 -5.59 3.06 -1.55
N VAL A 40 -5.32 3.00 -0.25
CA VAL A 40 -4.22 3.72 0.38
C VAL A 40 -3.15 2.74 0.84
N ALA A 41 -1.89 3.10 0.67
CA ALA A 41 -0.76 2.30 1.12
C ALA A 41 -0.17 2.91 2.41
N HIS A 42 -0.21 2.14 3.49
CA HIS A 42 0.35 2.48 4.79
C HIS A 42 1.67 1.74 5.00
N ILE A 43 2.69 2.45 5.44
CA ILE A 43 3.96 1.85 5.82
C ILE A 43 3.81 1.31 7.25
N VAL A 44 4.11 0.04 7.45
CA VAL A 44 3.93 -0.61 8.76
C VAL A 44 5.25 -1.12 9.33
N LYS A 45 5.35 -1.05 10.66
CA LYS A 45 6.36 -1.81 11.43
C LYS A 45 5.64 -2.94 12.15
N ILE A 46 5.94 -4.16 11.77
CA ILE A 46 5.35 -5.38 12.28
C ILE A 46 6.09 -5.74 13.58
N ARG A 47 5.69 -5.09 14.67
CA ARG A 47 6.21 -5.41 16.01
C ARG A 47 5.44 -6.53 16.71
N ASP A 48 4.23 -6.80 16.27
CA ASP A 48 3.34 -7.80 16.85
C ASP A 48 2.61 -8.54 15.75
N GLN A 49 2.99 -9.81 15.53
CA GLN A 49 2.39 -10.65 14.50
C GLN A 49 0.91 -10.95 14.76
N ASN A 50 0.41 -10.77 15.99
CA ASN A 50 -1.00 -10.98 16.30
C ASN A 50 -1.91 -9.89 15.71
N LYS A 51 -1.40 -8.65 15.55
CA LYS A 51 -2.16 -7.56 14.91
C LYS A 51 -2.33 -7.73 13.40
N ILE A 52 -1.61 -8.68 12.81
CA ILE A 52 -1.66 -8.96 11.38
C ILE A 52 -2.54 -10.17 11.03
N LYS A 53 -3.17 -10.81 12.04
CA LYS A 53 -4.00 -12.01 11.85
C LYS A 53 -5.27 -11.74 11.06
N ASP A 54 -5.77 -10.51 11.11
CA ASP A 54 -6.99 -10.10 10.40
C ASP A 54 -6.72 -9.74 8.93
N PHE A 55 -5.47 -9.69 8.48
CA PHE A 55 -5.15 -9.49 7.05
C PHE A 55 -5.08 -10.84 6.34
N VAL A 56 -5.99 -10.98 5.40
CA VAL A 56 -6.44 -12.26 4.87
C VAL A 56 -5.52 -12.76 3.76
N ASN A 57 -4.82 -11.85 3.08
CA ASN A 57 -3.80 -12.21 2.10
C ASN A 57 -2.51 -11.42 2.28
N ARG A 58 -1.40 -12.11 2.01
CA ARG A 58 -0.05 -11.56 2.06
C ARG A 58 0.67 -11.93 0.79
N ILE A 59 1.23 -10.93 0.11
CA ILE A 59 2.02 -11.13 -1.10
C ILE A 59 3.41 -10.57 -0.84
N GLN A 60 4.44 -11.32 -1.23
CA GLN A 60 5.81 -10.85 -1.17
C GLN A 60 6.23 -10.31 -2.55
N VAL A 61 6.62 -9.04 -2.61
CA VAL A 61 7.06 -8.37 -3.86
C VAL A 61 8.44 -7.79 -3.63
N ASN A 62 9.44 -8.25 -4.39
CA ASN A 62 10.83 -7.78 -4.28
C ASN A 62 11.41 -7.82 -2.83
N GLY A 63 10.93 -8.77 -2.02
CA GLY A 63 11.31 -8.95 -0.62
C GLY A 63 10.49 -8.14 0.40
N VAL A 64 9.54 -7.31 -0.06
CA VAL A 64 8.62 -6.52 0.79
C VAL A 64 7.33 -7.30 0.99
N GLU A 65 6.86 -7.40 2.23
CA GLU A 65 5.54 -7.97 2.54
C GLU A 65 4.44 -6.92 2.28
N ILE A 66 3.43 -7.30 1.49
CA ILE A 66 2.26 -6.49 1.20
C ILE A 66 1.03 -7.18 1.78
N LEU A 67 0.37 -6.50 2.70
CA LEU A 67 -0.84 -6.97 3.38
C LEU A 67 -2.07 -6.45 2.62
N ILE A 68 -2.94 -7.39 2.24
CA ILE A 68 -4.08 -7.12 1.38
C ILE A 68 -5.37 -7.41 2.14
N PRO A 69 -6.28 -6.43 2.27
CA PRO A 69 -7.58 -6.61 2.89
C PRO A 69 -8.54 -7.32 1.93
N LYS A 70 -9.53 -8.04 2.46
CA LYS A 70 -10.52 -8.82 1.68
C LYS A 70 -11.26 -7.96 0.65
N GLU A 71 -11.52 -6.71 1.02
CA GLU A 71 -12.26 -5.72 0.26
C GLU A 71 -11.66 -5.48 -1.12
N ILE A 72 -10.35 -5.65 -1.29
CA ILE A 72 -9.65 -5.41 -2.57
C ILE A 72 -9.07 -6.68 -3.19
N GLU A 73 -9.31 -7.85 -2.59
CA GLU A 73 -8.75 -9.12 -3.06
C GLU A 73 -9.13 -9.44 -4.52
N HIS A 74 -10.31 -8.98 -4.95
CA HIS A 74 -10.83 -9.14 -6.30
C HIS A 74 -10.09 -8.30 -7.36
N MET A 75 -9.25 -7.33 -6.96
CA MET A 75 -8.50 -6.49 -7.90
C MET A 75 -7.39 -7.29 -8.59
N LYS A 76 -7.30 -7.14 -9.92
CA LYS A 76 -6.35 -7.91 -10.74
C LYS A 76 -4.93 -7.37 -10.66
N LYS A 77 -4.72 -6.08 -10.97
CA LYS A 77 -3.38 -5.47 -10.99
C LYS A 77 -3.32 -4.16 -10.20
N LEU A 78 -2.28 -4.01 -9.41
CA LEU A 78 -1.97 -2.77 -8.68
C LEU A 78 -0.55 -2.33 -8.98
N LYS A 79 -0.36 -1.02 -9.16
CA LYS A 79 0.95 -0.39 -9.29
C LYS A 79 1.21 0.51 -8.08
N LEU A 80 2.34 0.27 -7.41
CA LEU A 80 2.82 1.07 -6.28
C LEU A 80 3.96 1.96 -6.73
N GLU A 81 3.76 3.28 -6.63
CA GLU A 81 4.71 4.29 -7.08
C GLU A 81 5.04 5.27 -5.94
N PHE A 82 6.31 5.63 -5.76
CA PHE A 82 6.69 6.63 -4.77
C PHE A 82 6.37 8.04 -5.28
N LYS A 83 5.51 8.75 -4.56
CA LYS A 83 5.20 10.16 -4.81
C LYS A 83 5.94 11.02 -3.79
N LYS A 84 7.00 11.67 -4.26
CA LYS A 84 7.78 12.62 -3.44
C LYS A 84 6.91 13.84 -3.09
N ALA A 85 6.89 14.24 -1.83
CA ALA A 85 6.30 15.52 -1.45
C ALA A 85 7.26 16.65 -1.85
N LEU A 86 6.73 17.71 -2.48
CA LEU A 86 7.51 18.88 -2.87
C LEU A 86 8.33 19.38 -1.66
N LEU A 87 9.63 19.56 -1.88
CA LEU A 87 10.59 20.12 -0.91
C LEU A 87 10.88 19.27 0.37
N SER A 88 10.51 17.99 0.43
CA SER A 88 10.84 17.15 1.60
C SER A 88 11.51 15.81 1.24
N LYS A 89 12.19 15.22 2.23
CA LYS A 89 12.62 13.80 2.20
C LYS A 89 11.45 12.83 2.47
N ASN A 90 10.26 13.36 2.78
CA ASN A 90 9.04 12.60 2.94
C ASN A 90 8.30 12.48 1.60
N GLY A 91 7.37 11.54 1.56
CA GLY A 91 6.53 11.26 0.40
C GLY A 91 5.42 10.31 0.81
N SER A 92 4.65 9.87 -0.16
CA SER A 92 3.63 8.85 0.00
C SER A 92 3.79 7.78 -1.08
N ILE A 93 3.13 6.65 -0.89
CA ILE A 93 3.04 5.62 -1.92
C ILE A 93 1.69 5.83 -2.60
N LYS A 94 1.71 6.10 -3.90
CA LYS A 94 0.52 6.15 -4.74
C LYS A 94 0.19 4.72 -5.16
N VAL A 95 -1.07 4.33 -4.98
CA VAL A 95 -1.61 3.07 -5.49
C VAL A 95 -2.43 3.38 -6.74
N THR A 96 -2.16 2.70 -7.84
CA THR A 96 -2.95 2.78 -9.07
C THR A 96 -3.51 1.40 -9.40
N TYR A 97 -4.82 1.31 -9.59
CA TYR A 97 -5.50 0.10 -10.05
C TYR A 97 -5.68 0.15 -11.58
N TYR A 98 -5.49 -0.99 -12.23
CA TYR A 98 -5.72 -1.19 -13.67
C TYR A 98 -6.06 -2.67 -13.96
N GLU A 99 -6.75 -2.93 -15.07
CA GLU A 99 -7.18 -4.27 -15.50
C GLU A 99 -6.22 -4.90 -16.52
#